data_AF-A0A537QIA8-F1
#
_entry.id   AF-A0A537QIA8-F1
#
_cell.length_a   1.000
_cell.length_b   1.000
_cell.length_c   1.000
_cell.angle_alpha   90.00
_cell.angle_beta   90.00
_cell.angle_gamma   90.00
#
_symmetry.space_group_name_H-M   'P 1'
#
loop_
_entity.id
_entity.type
_entity.pdbx_description
1 polymer ?
#
loop_
_entity_poly.entity_id
_entity_poly.type
_entity_poly.pdbx_seq_one_letter_code
_entity_poly.pdbx_strand_id
1 'polypeptide(L)'
;MAQVDMYLHNLYRVQPDFVYSVSRDFARSCQTPMLVMPDDTPAHSYQVAVDIASLAPNAEVTVYPWKEPPELKARTVNRVRTFLKAHQPATAMR
;
A
#
# COMPACT_ATOMS: atom_id res chain seq x y z
N MET A 1 -13.40 -4.58 14.64
CA MET A 1 -13.73 -5.73 13.78
C MET A 1 -14.76 -5.34 12.72
N ALA A 2 -16.00 -4.95 13.07
CA ALA A 2 -17.05 -4.61 12.10
C ALA A 2 -16.67 -3.60 10.99
N GLN A 3 -15.90 -2.55 11.31
CA GLN A 3 -15.46 -1.56 10.32
C GLN A 3 -14.41 -2.10 9.34
N VAL A 4 -13.54 -3.00 9.80
CA VAL A 4 -12.55 -3.69 8.94
C VAL A 4 -13.27 -4.66 8.00
N ASP A 5 -14.23 -5.42 8.53
CA ASP A 5 -15.02 -6.35 7.72
C ASP A 5 -15.82 -5.62 6.62
N MET A 6 -16.47 -4.50 6.96
CA MET A 6 -17.21 -3.70 5.99
C MET A 6 -16.29 -3.09 4.92
N TYR A 7 -15.10 -2.60 5.30
CA TYR A 7 -14.11 -2.11 4.35
C TYR A 7 -13.67 -3.22 3.37
N LEU A 8 -13.33 -4.41 3.88
CA LEU A 8 -12.92 -5.54 3.04
C LEU A 8 -14.06 -6.03 2.14
N HIS A 9 -15.31 -6.02 2.63
CA HIS A 9 -16.48 -6.34 1.82
C HIS A 9 -16.63 -5.38 0.65
N ASN A 10 -16.54 -4.07 0.90
CA ASN A 10 -16.63 -3.05 -0.15
C ASN A 10 -15.48 -3.15 -1.16
N LEU A 11 -14.26 -3.44 -0.69
CA LEU A 11 -13.08 -3.50 -1.53
C LEU A 11 -13.03 -4.75 -2.43
N TYR A 12 -13.47 -5.90 -1.94
CA TYR A 12 -13.27 -7.19 -2.63
C TYR A 12 -14.55 -7.90 -3.05
N ARG A 13 -15.71 -7.59 -2.46
CA ARG A 13 -16.92 -8.45 -2.58
C ARG A 13 -18.13 -7.76 -3.18
N VAL A 14 -18.26 -6.44 -3.06
CA VAL A 14 -19.43 -5.71 -3.59
C VAL A 14 -19.48 -5.72 -5.11
N GLN A 15 -18.32 -5.69 -5.78
CA GLN A 15 -18.22 -5.82 -7.23
C GLN A 15 -17.09 -6.80 -7.58
N PRO A 16 -17.34 -8.12 -7.55
CA PRO A 16 -16.30 -9.12 -7.76
C PRO A 16 -15.77 -9.16 -9.21
N ASP A 17 -16.52 -8.60 -10.17
CA ASP A 17 -16.21 -8.65 -11.61
C ASP A 17 -15.48 -7.39 -12.13
N PHE A 18 -14.99 -6.51 -11.24
CA PHE A 18 -14.26 -5.31 -11.69
C PHE A 18 -12.76 -5.57 -11.84
N VAL A 19 -12.16 -5.01 -12.90
CA VAL A 19 -10.70 -4.92 -13.06
C VAL A 19 -10.30 -3.46 -12.96
N TYR A 20 -9.59 -3.12 -11.90
CA TYR A 20 -9.01 -1.79 -11.74
C TYR A 20 -7.56 -1.79 -12.21
N SER A 21 -7.26 -1.01 -13.23
CA SER A 21 -5.90 -0.80 -13.72
C SER A 21 -5.71 0.66 -14.09
N VAL A 22 -4.51 1.17 -13.88
CA VAL A 22 -4.12 2.53 -14.27
C VAL A 22 -2.94 2.47 -15.22
N SER A 23 -2.78 3.50 -16.06
CA SER A 23 -1.59 3.59 -16.92
C SER A 23 -0.33 3.86 -16.09
N ARG A 24 0.83 3.52 -16.64
CA ARG A 24 2.12 3.86 -16.01
C ARG A 24 2.29 5.37 -15.85
N ASP A 25 1.79 6.15 -16.81
CA ASP A 25 1.82 7.62 -16.75
C ASP A 25 0.95 8.15 -15.61
N PHE A 26 -0.23 7.55 -15.39
CA PHE A 26 -1.05 7.87 -14.22
C PHE A 26 -0.29 7.56 -12.93
N ALA A 27 0.33 6.38 -12.82
CA ALA A 27 1.13 6.03 -11.65
C ALA A 27 2.29 7.02 -11.41
N ARG A 28 2.96 7.48 -12.47
CA ARG A 28 4.00 8.54 -12.39
C ARG A 28 3.45 9.89 -11.93
N SER A 29 2.20 10.20 -12.27
CA SER A 29 1.57 11.45 -11.87
C SER A 29 1.12 11.47 -10.41
N CYS A 30 1.02 10.30 -9.76
CA CYS A 30 0.48 10.18 -8.40
C CYS A 30 1.39 10.83 -7.36
N GLN A 31 0.98 11.99 -6.86
CA GLN A 31 1.71 12.73 -5.82
C GLN A 31 1.43 12.23 -4.40
N THR A 32 0.40 11.39 -4.22
CA THR A 32 0.05 10.87 -2.90
C THR A 32 1.21 10.04 -2.34
N PRO A 33 1.72 10.36 -1.14
CA PRO A 33 2.74 9.54 -0.49
C PRO A 33 2.27 8.09 -0.39
N MET A 34 3.14 7.15 -0.78
CA MET A 34 2.81 5.73 -0.80
C MET A 34 3.91 4.92 -0.14
N LEU A 35 3.55 4.02 0.79
CA LEU A 35 4.45 3.01 1.32
C LEU A 35 4.14 1.66 0.65
N VAL A 36 4.96 1.27 -0.30
CA VAL A 36 4.83 -0.01 -1.02
C VAL A 36 5.45 -1.12 -0.16
N MET A 37 4.66 -2.16 0.10
CA MET A 37 5.10 -3.36 0.83
C MET A 37 5.10 -4.55 -0.14
N PRO A 38 6.25 -4.89 -0.75
CA PRO A 38 6.29 -5.97 -1.74
C PRO A 38 5.86 -7.31 -1.15
N ASP A 39 5.22 -8.13 -1.97
CA ASP A 39 4.86 -9.52 -1.70
C ASP A 39 4.98 -10.29 -3.03
N ASP A 40 4.90 -11.62 -3.00
CA ASP A 40 5.06 -12.48 -4.19
C ASP A 40 4.01 -13.59 -4.29
N THR A 41 2.86 -13.39 -3.63
CA THR A 41 1.74 -14.33 -3.72
C THR A 41 1.02 -14.21 -5.08
N PRO A 42 0.26 -15.22 -5.55
CA PRO A 42 -0.43 -15.16 -6.83
C PRO A 42 -1.32 -13.93 -7.02
N ALA A 43 -1.93 -13.41 -5.95
CA ALA A 43 -2.75 -12.20 -5.98
C ALA A 43 -1.94 -10.90 -5.86
N HIS A 44 -0.65 -10.97 -5.53
CA HIS A 44 0.22 -9.83 -5.24
C HIS A 44 1.57 -10.01 -5.96
N SER A 45 1.65 -9.51 -7.20
CA SER A 45 2.88 -9.63 -8.00
C SER A 45 3.99 -8.72 -7.48
N TYR A 46 5.15 -9.31 -7.20
CA TYR A 46 6.36 -8.59 -6.80
C TYR A 46 6.79 -7.55 -7.85
N GLN A 47 6.72 -7.90 -9.13
CA GLN A 47 7.10 -6.99 -10.22
C GLN A 47 6.21 -5.73 -10.23
N VAL A 48 4.91 -5.88 -9.97
CA VAL A 48 3.99 -4.74 -9.91
C VAL A 48 4.34 -3.84 -8.72
N ALA A 49 4.75 -4.40 -7.59
CA ALA A 49 5.22 -3.61 -6.45
C ALA A 49 6.48 -2.79 -6.79
N VAL A 50 7.47 -3.41 -7.45
CA VAL A 50 8.69 -2.72 -7.91
C VAL A 50 8.37 -1.61 -8.91
N ASP A 51 7.46 -1.88 -9.85
CA ASP A 51 7.03 -0.91 -10.84
C ASP A 51 6.39 0.31 -10.17
N ILE A 52 5.44 0.11 -9.26
CA ILE A 52 4.78 1.22 -8.56
C ILE A 52 5.79 2.04 -7.74
N ALA A 53 6.67 1.37 -7.00
CA ALA A 53 7.72 2.04 -6.21
C ALA A 53 8.68 2.86 -7.10
N SER A 54 8.91 2.44 -8.34
CA SER A 54 9.76 3.14 -9.30
C SER A 54 9.04 4.24 -10.08
N LEU A 55 7.73 4.12 -10.27
CA LEU A 55 6.92 5.06 -11.04
C LEU A 55 6.45 6.24 -10.19
N ALA A 56 5.90 5.99 -9.01
CA ALA A 56 5.30 7.03 -8.19
C ALA A 56 6.38 7.87 -7.48
N PRO A 57 6.41 9.21 -7.66
CA PRO A 57 7.52 10.06 -7.25
C PRO A 57 7.75 10.13 -5.74
N ASN A 58 6.69 9.95 -4.94
CA ASN A 58 6.75 10.00 -3.48
C ASN A 58 6.58 8.61 -2.84
N ALA A 59 6.89 7.56 -3.60
CA ALA A 59 6.84 6.20 -3.09
C ALA A 59 8.06 5.86 -2.24
N GLU A 60 7.80 5.24 -1.10
CA GLU A 60 8.78 4.57 -0.26
C GLU A 60 8.52 3.06 -0.33
N VAL A 61 9.55 2.24 -0.21
CA VAL A 61 9.42 0.78 -0.23
C VAL A 61 9.93 0.18 1.08
N THR A 62 9.22 -0.82 1.62
CA THR A 62 9.73 -1.60 2.76
C THR A 62 10.78 -2.61 2.31
N VAL A 63 11.48 -3.19 3.28
CA VAL A 63 12.25 -4.41 3.04
C VAL A 63 11.34 -5.54 2.55
N TYR A 64 11.89 -6.48 1.81
CA TYR A 64 11.23 -7.73 1.44
C TYR A 64 12.20 -8.90 1.68
N PRO A 65 11.77 -9.99 2.35
CA PRO A 65 10.46 -10.17 2.98
C PRO A 65 10.28 -9.25 4.21
N TRP A 66 9.06 -8.78 4.44
CA TRP A 66 8.72 -7.94 5.60
C TRP A 66 7.98 -8.67 6.71
N LYS A 67 7.44 -9.87 6.42
CA LYS A 67 6.64 -10.66 7.38
C LYS A 67 7.50 -11.49 8.32
N GLU A 68 8.65 -11.94 7.85
CA GLU A 68 9.56 -12.83 8.56
C GLU A 68 11.00 -12.47 8.20
N PRO A 69 11.97 -12.70 9.12
CA PRO A 69 11.80 -13.16 10.50
C PRO A 69 11.15 -12.10 11.44
N PRO A 70 10.79 -12.45 12.70
CA PRO A 70 10.03 -11.58 13.60
C PRO A 70 10.61 -10.19 13.82
N GLU A 71 11.94 -10.05 13.76
CA GLU A 71 12.62 -8.76 13.85
C GLU A 71 12.35 -7.86 12.64
N LEU A 72 12.27 -8.41 11.42
CA LEU A 72 11.91 -7.65 10.22
C LEU A 72 10.44 -7.23 10.28
N LYS A 73 9.57 -8.10 10.79
CA LYS A 73 8.17 -7.78 11.04
C LYS A 73 8.03 -6.62 12.02
N ALA A 74 8.71 -6.68 13.16
CA ALA A 74 8.67 -5.60 14.16
C ALA A 74 9.20 -4.28 13.60
N ARG A 75 10.32 -4.32 12.85
CA ARG A 75 10.88 -3.14 12.18
C ARG A 75 9.91 -2.57 11.15
N THR A 76 9.28 -3.41 10.34
CA THR A 76 8.32 -2.98 9.32
C THR A 76 7.08 -2.36 9.96
N VAL A 77 6.54 -2.95 11.03
CA VAL A 77 5.42 -2.36 11.79
C VAL A 77 5.76 -0.95 12.28
N ASN A 78 6.96 -0.75 12.83
CA ASN A 78 7.40 0.58 13.26
C ASN A 78 7.54 1.54 12.08
N ARG A 79 8.05 1.08 10.93
CA ARG A 79 8.14 1.89 9.71
C ARG A 79 6.77 2.33 9.21
N VAL A 80 5.80 1.42 9.14
CA VAL A 80 4.41 1.72 8.76
C VAL A 80 3.81 2.76 9.70
N ARG A 81 4.00 2.60 11.02
CA ARG A 81 3.52 3.59 12.02
C ARG A 81 4.14 4.97 11.80
N THR A 82 5.45 5.04 11.56
CA THR A 82 6.13 6.31 11.29
C THR A 82 5.61 6.96 10.03
N PHE A 83 5.46 6.20 8.95
CA PHE A 83 4.91 6.67 7.68
C PHE A 83 3.50 7.27 7.85
N LEU A 84 2.59 6.53 8.49
CA LEU A 84 1.21 6.98 8.72
C LEU A 84 1.14 8.23 9.61
N LYS A 85 2.03 8.37 10.60
CA LYS A 85 2.11 9.57 11.44
C LYS A 85 2.66 10.78 10.68
N ALA A 86 3.61 10.57 9.77
CA ALA A 86 4.18 11.65 8.95
C ALA A 86 3.21 12.15 7.88
N HIS A 87 2.32 11.27 7.40
CA HIS A 87 1.36 11.57 6.33
C HIS A 87 -0.10 11.56 6.82
N GLN A 88 -0.36 12.23 7.95
CA GLN A 88 -1.73 12.46 8.38
C GLN A 88 -2.43 13.44 7.43
N PRO A 89 -3.71 13.25 7.12
CA PRO A 89 -4.49 14.27 6.44
C PRO A 89 -4.35 15.57 7.24
N ALA A 90 -4.16 16.70 6.56
CA ALA A 90 -4.33 17.99 7.22
C ALA A 90 -5.72 17.95 7.85
N THR A 91 -5.79 17.99 9.18
CA THR A 91 -7.07 18.07 9.89
C THR A 91 -7.89 19.12 9.17
N ALA A 92 -9.02 18.72 8.59
CA ALA A 92 -9.95 19.69 8.05
C ALA A 92 -10.26 20.62 9.24
N MET A 93 -9.71 21.83 9.21
CA MET A 93 -10.11 22.89 10.13
C MET A 93 -11.62 23.01 9.94
N ARG A 94 -12.37 22.45 10.88
CA ARG A 94 -13.78 22.74 11.09
C ARG A 94 -13.86 23.93 12.02
#